data_AF-A0A0B7HSD1-F1
#
_entry.id   AF-A0A0B7HSD1-F1
#
_cell.length_a   1.000
_cell.length_b   1.000
_cell.length_c   1.000
_cell.angle_alpha   90.00
_cell.angle_beta   90.00
_cell.angle_gamma   90.00
#
_symmetry.space_group_name_H-M   'P 1'
#
loop_
_entity.id
_entity.type
_entity.pdbx_description
1 polymer ?
#
loop_
_entity_poly.entity_id
_entity_poly.type
_entity_poly.pdbx_seq_one_letter_code
_entity_poly.pdbx_strand_id
1 'polypeptide(L)'
;MKLKTMIFVILSVIAVVSCEREKVIELSASTIEIENYSGEVIAREPSEKVFLNVVAEAPAGISKIEVLVSGKVVATENPENSFTYNYEYEYDVPATATLGEEVTISFKLEDKQGHSFVTPTVIIRVAQPFEIADFSIGGKAFKKISGRINKNIVLTNDQKWLIDGVVSVDDGANLTINEGTTVYFRTFNSNKYSQLVIMRGGKITASGTRLQPIVFTSDKVLSGTASREDWGGIYINGSAPTNAATTVLLDGFRYGGNNPDDNSGTLKFVRIEYTGKGGLHSLQLNGVGSKTTIEYVQSFDSYNNAFRLRGGRVSLRYIAGIQHGGYGIWADEGWQGNGQFWIFQTNIKATLNPVNYWNQARSIEFRNDNSIFDKQPRTTFKVSNVTLIGNGSGGLEFGTRRGVRIRRGAEGLFHNSIVTEFPSDGVRVEDLPLERLGVTTKIDNIHSFNNAINWEQEAKTFFFESGKYNLSEKSVSGITRDNFVGIAPTIFNPTSLGSWFVDAPYIGAVEPSKDWTKGGEWFKNYDGTLRK
;
A
#
# COMPACT_ATOMS: atom_id res chain seq x y z
N MET A 1 23.03 -100.50 36.19
CA MET A 1 22.31 -101.52 36.99
C MET A 1 21.06 -100.88 37.56
N LYS A 2 19.91 -101.55 37.45
CA LYS A 2 18.54 -101.08 37.70
C LYS A 2 18.28 -100.55 39.13
N LEU A 3 17.41 -99.55 39.26
CA LEU A 3 16.51 -99.26 40.40
C LEU A 3 15.48 -98.22 39.87
N LYS A 4 14.21 -98.46 39.53
CA LYS A 4 13.05 -99.18 40.09
C LYS A 4 12.55 -98.67 41.45
N THR A 5 11.41 -97.94 41.36
CA THR A 5 10.25 -97.89 42.30
C THR A 5 10.47 -97.10 43.59
N MET A 6 9.62 -96.15 43.98
CA MET A 6 8.30 -96.32 44.63
C MET A 6 7.79 -94.87 44.90
N ILE A 7 6.53 -94.46 44.73
CA ILE A 7 5.36 -94.76 45.57
C ILE A 7 4.11 -94.18 44.87
N PHE A 8 3.08 -95.01 44.85
CA PHE A 8 1.70 -94.72 44.45
C PHE A 8 0.93 -94.14 45.66
N VAL A 9 -0.22 -93.51 45.40
CA VAL A 9 -1.30 -93.12 46.35
C VAL A 9 -1.22 -91.68 46.88
N ILE A 10 -2.04 -90.79 46.31
CA ILE A 10 -3.23 -90.22 46.97
C ILE A 10 -4.21 -89.83 45.85
N LEU A 11 -5.32 -90.55 45.80
CA LEU A 11 -6.52 -90.21 45.05
C LEU A 11 -7.33 -89.21 45.91
N SER A 12 -8.08 -88.33 45.25
CA SER A 12 -9.17 -87.48 45.79
C SER A 12 -8.79 -86.35 46.75
N VAL A 13 -8.59 -85.13 46.21
CA VAL A 13 -9.39 -83.90 46.42
C VAL A 13 -8.93 -82.90 45.33
N ILE A 14 -9.84 -82.04 44.85
CA ILE A 14 -9.68 -81.03 43.76
C ILE A 14 -10.06 -81.58 42.38
N ALA A 15 -11.31 -82.03 42.25
CA ALA A 15 -12.13 -81.49 41.18
C ALA A 15 -12.56 -80.08 41.61
N VAL A 16 -12.65 -79.16 40.65
CA VAL A 16 -13.00 -77.73 40.74
C VAL A 16 -11.79 -76.79 40.95
N VAL A 17 -11.68 -75.81 40.04
CA VAL A 17 -10.64 -74.75 39.87
C VAL A 17 -9.39 -75.28 39.14
N SER A 18 -9.15 -75.07 37.85
CA SER A 18 -9.23 -73.82 37.10
C SER A 18 -9.52 -74.15 35.62
N CYS A 19 -10.79 -74.07 35.24
CA CYS A 19 -11.12 -73.61 33.89
C CYS A 19 -10.98 -72.09 34.00
N GLU A 20 -9.76 -71.57 33.91
CA GLU A 20 -9.58 -70.15 33.63
C GLU A 20 -10.26 -69.95 32.27
N ARG A 21 -11.49 -69.41 32.30
CA ARG A 21 -12.07 -68.77 31.12
C ARG A 21 -10.96 -67.92 30.55
N GLU A 22 -10.57 -68.18 29.29
CA GLU A 22 -9.77 -67.22 28.54
C GLU A 22 -10.35 -65.85 28.84
N LYS A 23 -9.57 -65.00 29.51
CA LYS A 23 -9.94 -63.60 29.65
C LYS A 23 -10.08 -63.11 28.22
N VAL A 24 -11.32 -62.82 27.82
CA VAL A 24 -11.56 -62.10 26.58
C VAL A 24 -10.73 -60.84 26.67
N ILE A 25 -9.69 -60.76 25.85
CA ILE A 25 -8.88 -59.55 25.74
C ILE A 25 -9.79 -58.54 25.06
N GLU A 26 -10.34 -57.62 25.85
CA GLU A 26 -11.04 -56.46 25.28
C GLU A 26 -9.99 -55.61 24.57
N LEU A 27 -9.99 -55.69 23.25
CA LEU A 27 -9.21 -54.80 22.40
C LEU A 27 -9.68 -53.37 22.64
N SER A 28 -8.76 -52.41 22.61
CA SER A 28 -9.14 -50.99 22.61
C SER A 28 -10.06 -50.68 21.43
N ALA A 29 -10.91 -49.66 21.59
CA ALA A 29 -11.76 -49.21 20.48
C ALA A 29 -10.88 -48.78 19.29
N SER A 30 -11.37 -49.03 18.08
CA SER A 30 -10.71 -48.51 16.88
C SER A 30 -10.95 -47.01 16.77
N THR A 31 -10.01 -46.29 16.18
CA THR A 31 -10.05 -44.84 16.03
C THR A 31 -9.75 -44.46 14.58
N ILE A 32 -10.32 -43.33 14.15
CA ILE A 32 -9.94 -42.66 12.92
C ILE A 32 -10.00 -41.15 13.16
N GLU A 33 -8.88 -40.48 12.90
CA GLU A 33 -8.71 -39.06 13.20
C GLU A 33 -8.02 -38.34 12.04
N ILE A 34 -8.19 -37.02 11.97
CA ILE A 34 -7.52 -36.15 11.01
C ILE A 34 -6.56 -35.27 11.79
N GLU A 35 -5.26 -35.58 11.78
CA GLU A 35 -4.26 -34.96 12.66
C GLU A 35 -4.09 -33.46 12.40
N ASN A 36 -4.26 -33.03 11.15
CA ASN A 36 -4.04 -31.65 10.73
C ASN A 36 -5.34 -30.82 10.63
N TYR A 37 -6.42 -31.25 11.28
CA TYR A 37 -7.70 -30.55 11.28
C TYR A 37 -8.10 -30.09 12.68
N SER A 38 -8.27 -28.78 12.85
CA SER A 38 -8.64 -28.14 14.12
C SER A 38 -10.14 -28.11 14.41
N GLY A 39 -10.98 -28.59 13.49
CA GLY A 39 -12.45 -28.44 13.58
C GLY A 39 -13.00 -27.14 12.99
N GLU A 40 -12.15 -26.24 12.50
CA GLU A 40 -12.57 -24.98 11.87
C GLU A 40 -12.77 -25.11 10.35
N VAL A 41 -13.65 -24.29 9.78
CA VAL A 41 -13.89 -24.24 8.33
C VAL A 41 -12.60 -23.90 7.58
N ILE A 42 -12.22 -24.72 6.60
CA ILE A 42 -11.08 -24.47 5.72
C ILE A 42 -11.54 -23.63 4.53
N ALA A 43 -11.10 -22.37 4.47
CA ALA A 43 -11.38 -21.48 3.33
C ALA A 43 -10.35 -21.68 2.19
N ARG A 44 -10.80 -21.92 0.96
CA ARG A 44 -9.93 -22.08 -0.22
C ARG A 44 -10.53 -21.47 -1.48
N GLU A 45 -9.68 -21.01 -2.38
CA GLU A 45 -10.11 -20.55 -3.70
C GLU A 45 -10.38 -21.72 -4.65
N PRO A 46 -11.13 -21.50 -5.75
CA PRO A 46 -11.19 -22.45 -6.85
C PRO A 46 -9.79 -22.85 -7.33
N SER A 47 -9.60 -24.12 -7.64
CA SER A 47 -8.32 -24.73 -8.08
C SER A 47 -7.22 -24.82 -7.03
N GLU A 48 -7.47 -24.44 -5.78
CA GLU A 48 -6.57 -24.71 -4.66
C GLU A 48 -6.78 -26.11 -4.08
N LYS A 49 -5.78 -26.58 -3.33
CA LYS A 49 -5.77 -27.91 -2.72
C LYS A 49 -5.96 -27.85 -1.21
N VAL A 50 -6.59 -28.90 -0.66
CA VAL A 50 -6.63 -29.18 0.77
C VAL A 50 -6.00 -30.54 1.03
N PHE A 51 -5.01 -30.58 1.91
CA PHE A 51 -4.34 -31.80 2.34
C PHE A 51 -4.87 -32.21 3.71
N LEU A 52 -5.30 -33.46 3.85
CA LEU A 52 -5.83 -34.02 5.10
C LEU A 52 -5.02 -35.27 5.48
N ASN A 53 -4.40 -35.24 6.66
CA ASN A 53 -3.59 -36.34 7.18
C ASN A 53 -4.47 -37.18 8.10
N VAL A 54 -4.85 -38.36 7.63
CA VAL A 54 -5.76 -39.27 8.33
C VAL A 54 -4.97 -40.40 8.95
N VAL A 55 -5.22 -40.68 10.22
CA VAL A 55 -4.64 -41.80 10.96
C VAL A 55 -5.77 -42.70 11.44
N ALA A 56 -5.71 -43.96 11.05
CA ALA A 56 -6.65 -44.99 11.48
C ALA A 56 -5.91 -46.05 12.29
N GLU A 57 -6.48 -46.43 13.44
CA GLU A 57 -5.99 -47.52 14.27
C GLU A 57 -7.14 -48.48 14.55
N ALA A 58 -6.97 -49.75 14.18
CA ALA A 58 -7.95 -50.81 14.43
C ALA A 58 -7.24 -52.04 15.00
N PRO A 59 -7.36 -52.33 16.31
CA PRO A 59 -6.71 -53.51 16.90
C PRO A 59 -7.20 -54.85 16.34
N ALA A 60 -8.44 -54.90 15.82
CA ALA A 60 -8.97 -56.06 15.09
C ALA A 60 -8.45 -56.17 13.64
N GLY A 61 -7.68 -55.16 13.19
CA GLY A 61 -7.28 -54.95 11.80
C GLY A 61 -8.26 -54.06 11.05
N ILE A 62 -7.73 -53.26 10.13
CA ILE A 62 -8.51 -52.40 9.24
C ILE A 62 -9.10 -53.26 8.11
N SER A 63 -10.41 -53.13 7.85
CA SER A 63 -11.08 -53.73 6.69
C SER A 63 -10.98 -52.79 5.49
N LYS A 64 -11.47 -51.55 5.65
CA LYS A 64 -11.40 -50.49 4.64
C LYS A 64 -11.54 -49.11 5.27
N ILE A 65 -11.10 -48.09 4.53
CA ILE A 65 -11.37 -46.68 4.83
C ILE A 65 -12.05 -46.07 3.61
N GLU A 66 -13.27 -45.56 3.78
CA GLU A 66 -14.01 -44.86 2.75
C GLU A 66 -13.84 -43.35 2.91
N VAL A 67 -13.55 -42.64 1.81
CA VAL A 67 -13.55 -41.18 1.77
C VAL A 67 -14.93 -40.72 1.30
N LEU A 68 -15.62 -39.94 2.13
CA LEU A 68 -16.93 -39.40 1.82
C LEU A 68 -16.81 -37.91 1.51
N VAL A 69 -17.17 -37.52 0.29
CA VAL A 69 -17.29 -36.11 -0.12
C VAL A 69 -18.76 -35.80 -0.34
N SER A 70 -19.29 -34.81 0.39
CA SER A 70 -20.72 -34.47 0.40
C SER A 70 -21.63 -35.68 0.64
N GLY A 71 -21.21 -36.58 1.53
CA GLY A 71 -21.91 -37.81 1.89
C GLY A 71 -21.83 -38.95 0.87
N LYS A 72 -21.10 -38.79 -0.25
CA LYS A 72 -20.89 -39.85 -1.24
C LYS A 72 -19.49 -40.42 -1.12
N VAL A 73 -19.37 -41.75 -1.17
CA VAL A 73 -18.07 -42.43 -1.23
C VAL A 73 -17.40 -42.09 -2.57
N VAL A 74 -16.24 -41.47 -2.52
CA VAL A 74 -15.45 -41.08 -3.71
C VAL A 74 -14.16 -41.89 -3.86
N ALA A 75 -13.67 -42.46 -2.77
CA ALA A 75 -12.50 -43.34 -2.75
C ALA A 75 -12.64 -44.38 -1.63
N THR A 76 -11.96 -45.51 -1.80
CA THR A 76 -11.89 -46.58 -0.80
C THR A 76 -10.47 -47.10 -0.74
N GLU A 77 -9.83 -46.96 0.42
CA GLU A 77 -8.53 -47.54 0.72
C GLU A 77 -8.73 -48.89 1.41
N ASN A 78 -7.95 -49.90 1.01
CA ASN A 78 -7.97 -51.23 1.61
C ASN A 78 -6.57 -51.58 2.13
N PRO A 79 -6.18 -51.10 3.32
CA PRO A 79 -4.87 -51.37 3.89
C PRO A 79 -4.75 -52.84 4.30
N GLU A 80 -4.23 -53.69 3.41
CA GLU A 80 -4.09 -55.11 3.70
C GLU A 80 -3.25 -55.34 4.96
N ASN A 81 -3.77 -56.16 5.88
CA ASN A 81 -3.10 -56.60 7.11
C ASN A 81 -2.52 -55.49 8.00
N SER A 82 -3.12 -54.31 7.99
CA SER A 82 -2.66 -53.16 8.79
C SER A 82 -3.53 -52.96 10.04
N PHE A 83 -2.88 -52.76 11.18
CA PHE A 83 -3.52 -52.33 12.44
C PHE A 83 -3.50 -50.81 12.58
N THR A 84 -2.54 -50.14 11.93
CA THR A 84 -2.41 -48.69 11.84
C THR A 84 -2.21 -48.32 10.38
N TYR A 85 -2.86 -47.26 9.91
CA TYR A 85 -2.69 -46.76 8.54
C TYR A 85 -2.73 -45.24 8.51
N ASN A 86 -1.70 -44.66 7.88
CA ASN A 86 -1.60 -43.22 7.64
C ASN A 86 -1.94 -42.96 6.18
N TYR A 87 -2.92 -42.09 5.95
CA TYR A 87 -3.44 -41.75 4.64
C TYR A 87 -3.42 -40.24 4.44
N GLU A 88 -2.76 -39.78 3.38
CA GLU A 88 -2.79 -38.37 2.98
C GLU A 88 -3.81 -38.21 1.86
N TYR A 89 -4.92 -37.53 2.16
CA TYR A 89 -5.95 -37.24 1.17
C TYR A 89 -5.79 -35.81 0.64
N GLU A 90 -5.75 -35.69 -0.68
CA GLU A 90 -5.75 -34.42 -1.39
C GLU A 90 -7.15 -34.16 -1.97
N TYR A 91 -7.73 -33.01 -1.60
CA TYR A 91 -8.95 -32.51 -2.21
C TYR A 91 -8.66 -31.31 -3.10
N ASP A 92 -8.95 -31.45 -4.39
CA ASP A 92 -8.93 -30.36 -5.36
C ASP A 92 -10.25 -29.57 -5.32
N VAL A 93 -10.21 -28.28 -4.97
CA VAL A 93 -11.39 -27.42 -5.09
C VAL A 93 -11.68 -27.21 -6.59
N PRO A 94 -12.88 -27.57 -7.10
CA PRO A 94 -13.16 -27.46 -8.53
C PRO A 94 -12.96 -26.04 -9.06
N ALA A 95 -12.39 -25.91 -10.26
CA ALA A 95 -12.24 -24.61 -10.95
C ALA A 95 -13.60 -23.93 -11.22
N THR A 96 -14.68 -24.71 -11.28
CA THR A 96 -16.05 -24.23 -11.49
C THR A 96 -16.79 -23.92 -10.20
N ALA A 97 -16.17 -24.12 -9.02
CA ALA A 97 -16.81 -23.89 -7.74
C ALA A 97 -17.17 -22.41 -7.57
N THR A 98 -18.31 -22.16 -6.93
CA THR A 98 -18.82 -20.80 -6.72
C THR A 98 -18.48 -20.30 -5.31
N LEU A 99 -18.26 -18.99 -5.15
CA LEU A 99 -17.97 -18.41 -3.83
C LEU A 99 -19.13 -18.68 -2.86
N GLY A 100 -18.78 -19.13 -1.65
CA GLY A 100 -19.74 -19.52 -0.61
C GLY A 100 -20.20 -20.99 -0.68
N GLU A 101 -19.87 -21.71 -1.76
CA GLU A 101 -20.11 -23.15 -1.85
C GLU A 101 -19.32 -23.90 -0.77
N GLU A 102 -19.96 -24.86 -0.11
CA GLU A 102 -19.36 -25.68 0.93
C GLU A 102 -19.32 -27.13 0.51
N VAL A 103 -18.17 -27.77 0.74
CA VAL A 103 -17.97 -29.20 0.56
C VAL A 103 -17.64 -29.82 1.91
N THR A 104 -18.32 -30.91 2.23
CA THR A 104 -18.06 -31.67 3.45
C THR A 104 -17.22 -32.91 3.12
N ILE A 105 -16.21 -33.18 3.93
CA ILE A 105 -15.36 -34.38 3.82
C ILE A 105 -15.34 -35.11 5.16
N SER A 106 -15.53 -36.42 5.13
CA SER A 106 -15.30 -37.30 6.27
C SER A 106 -14.71 -38.63 5.84
N PHE A 107 -14.06 -39.31 6.76
CA PHE A 107 -13.45 -40.61 6.53
C PHE A 107 -14.14 -41.63 7.41
N LYS A 108 -14.52 -42.77 6.82
CA LYS A 108 -15.19 -43.86 7.52
C LYS A 108 -14.28 -45.08 7.54
N LEU A 109 -13.83 -45.47 8.73
CA LEU A 109 -13.14 -46.72 8.99
C LEU A 109 -14.17 -47.84 9.21
N GLU A 110 -13.97 -48.98 8.56
CA GLU A 110 -14.59 -50.25 8.92
C GLU A 110 -13.50 -51.20 9.41
N ASP A 111 -13.66 -51.77 10.61
CA ASP A 111 -12.72 -52.79 11.14
C ASP A 111 -13.07 -54.20 10.63
N LYS A 112 -12.19 -55.19 10.83
CA LYS A 112 -12.45 -56.58 10.44
C LYS A 112 -13.59 -57.28 11.21
N GLN A 113 -14.12 -56.63 12.26
CA GLN A 113 -15.30 -57.12 13.00
C GLN A 113 -16.60 -56.48 12.48
N GLY A 114 -16.52 -55.54 11.53
CA GLY A 114 -17.66 -54.85 10.93
C GLY A 114 -18.11 -53.60 11.69
N HIS A 115 -17.38 -53.15 12.71
CA HIS A 115 -17.67 -51.88 13.36
C HIS A 115 -17.23 -50.71 12.48
N SER A 116 -17.97 -49.60 12.55
CA SER A 116 -17.71 -48.40 11.77
C SER A 116 -17.43 -47.20 12.65
N PHE A 117 -16.40 -46.42 12.29
CA PHE A 117 -15.99 -45.19 12.95
C PHE A 117 -15.85 -44.09 11.90
N VAL A 118 -16.27 -42.87 12.23
CA VAL A 118 -16.26 -41.74 11.29
C VAL A 118 -15.56 -40.55 11.93
N THR A 119 -14.73 -39.87 11.17
CA THR A 119 -14.09 -38.62 11.61
C THR A 119 -15.11 -37.50 11.81
N PRO A 120 -14.76 -36.43 12.55
CA PRO A 120 -15.45 -35.15 12.41
C PRO A 120 -15.52 -34.72 10.94
N THR A 121 -16.59 -34.00 10.58
CA THR A 121 -16.75 -33.47 9.23
C THR A 121 -15.82 -32.28 9.03
N VAL A 122 -14.98 -32.35 8.00
CA VAL A 122 -14.22 -31.22 7.48
C VAL A 122 -15.14 -30.40 6.59
N ILE A 123 -15.24 -29.10 6.84
CA ILE A 123 -15.99 -28.18 5.98
C ILE A 123 -14.97 -27.36 5.19
N ILE A 124 -14.95 -27.53 3.88
CA ILE A 124 -14.19 -26.69 2.96
C ILE A 124 -15.16 -25.67 2.37
N ARG A 125 -14.91 -24.38 2.59
CA ARG A 125 -15.70 -23.28 2.00
C ARG A 125 -14.91 -22.63 0.88
N VAL A 126 -15.53 -22.54 -0.29
CA VAL A 126 -14.97 -21.79 -1.42
C VAL A 126 -15.05 -20.31 -1.09
N ALA A 127 -13.89 -19.68 -0.89
CA ALA A 127 -13.76 -18.28 -0.52
C ALA A 127 -12.49 -17.69 -1.12
N GLN A 128 -12.46 -16.37 -1.28
CA GLN A 128 -11.30 -15.66 -1.78
C GLN A 128 -11.00 -14.49 -0.83
N PRO A 129 -9.77 -13.94 -0.83
CA PRO A 129 -9.36 -12.96 0.16
C PRO A 129 -9.95 -11.55 -0.05
N PHE A 130 -10.75 -11.36 -1.11
CA PHE A 130 -11.50 -10.14 -1.39
C PHE A 130 -12.93 -10.41 -1.84
N GLU A 131 -13.78 -9.40 -1.79
CA GLU A 131 -15.17 -9.47 -2.23
C GLU A 131 -15.47 -8.31 -3.18
N ILE A 132 -16.27 -8.58 -4.22
CA ILE A 132 -16.92 -7.56 -5.03
C ILE A 132 -18.43 -7.81 -4.96
N ALA A 133 -19.15 -6.92 -4.29
CA ALA A 133 -20.58 -7.07 -4.03
C ALA A 133 -21.39 -5.85 -4.48
N ASP A 134 -22.65 -6.07 -4.84
CA ASP A 134 -23.59 -4.97 -5.05
C ASP A 134 -23.86 -4.23 -3.75
N PHE A 135 -23.84 -2.90 -3.82
CA PHE A 135 -24.03 -2.04 -2.67
C PHE A 135 -24.76 -0.75 -3.07
N SER A 136 -25.48 -0.14 -2.12
CA SER A 136 -26.20 1.11 -2.36
C SER A 136 -25.98 2.11 -1.23
N ILE A 137 -25.60 3.33 -1.59
CA ILE A 137 -25.56 4.50 -0.69
C ILE A 137 -26.38 5.61 -1.33
N GLY A 138 -27.31 6.21 -0.59
CA GLY A 138 -28.08 7.35 -1.07
C GLY A 138 -28.86 7.07 -2.37
N GLY A 139 -29.33 5.83 -2.54
CA GLY A 139 -30.03 5.38 -3.75
C GLY A 139 -29.16 5.24 -5.00
N LYS A 140 -27.82 5.29 -4.87
CA LYS A 140 -26.87 5.04 -5.96
C LYS A 140 -26.26 3.66 -5.79
N ALA A 141 -26.26 2.87 -6.86
CA ALA A 141 -25.64 1.54 -6.89
C ALA A 141 -24.12 1.62 -7.11
N PHE A 142 -23.39 0.71 -6.46
CA PHE A 142 -21.95 0.54 -6.52
C PHE A 142 -21.59 -0.94 -6.61
N LYS A 143 -20.46 -1.23 -7.24
CA LYS A 143 -19.67 -2.44 -7.00
C LYS A 143 -18.68 -2.14 -5.87
N LYS A 144 -18.98 -2.67 -4.70
CA LYS A 144 -18.18 -2.47 -3.48
C LYS A 144 -17.08 -3.52 -3.39
N ILE A 145 -15.85 -3.07 -3.16
CA ILE A 145 -14.65 -3.90 -3.03
C ILE A 145 -14.15 -3.84 -1.59
N SER A 146 -13.85 -5.00 -1.02
CA SER A 146 -13.21 -5.15 0.30
C SER A 146 -12.23 -6.32 0.31
N GLY A 147 -11.20 -6.26 1.16
CA GLY A 147 -10.22 -7.34 1.34
C GLY A 147 -8.96 -7.21 0.47
N ARG A 148 -8.26 -8.33 0.24
CA ARG A 148 -6.96 -8.39 -0.43
C ARG A 148 -7.10 -8.94 -1.85
N ILE A 149 -6.90 -8.09 -2.85
CA ILE A 149 -6.93 -8.45 -4.26
C ILE A 149 -5.65 -9.21 -4.60
N ASN A 150 -5.77 -10.52 -4.80
CA ASN A 150 -4.65 -11.42 -5.11
C ASN A 150 -4.66 -11.93 -6.57
N LYS A 151 -5.51 -11.36 -7.42
CA LYS A 151 -5.56 -11.61 -8.86
C LYS A 151 -5.87 -10.33 -9.62
N ASN A 152 -5.64 -10.35 -10.93
CA ASN A 152 -5.87 -9.18 -11.77
C ASN A 152 -7.36 -8.82 -11.78
N ILE A 153 -7.67 -7.54 -11.55
CA ILE A 153 -9.02 -7.00 -11.67
C ILE A 153 -9.00 -5.71 -12.51
N VAL A 154 -10.13 -5.43 -13.17
CA VAL A 154 -10.32 -4.24 -13.99
C VAL A 154 -11.52 -3.45 -13.46
N LEU A 155 -11.30 -2.18 -13.14
CA LEU A 155 -12.37 -1.24 -12.79
C LEU A 155 -12.73 -0.43 -14.04
N THR A 156 -13.94 -0.64 -14.53
CA THR A 156 -14.48 -0.02 -15.76
C THR A 156 -15.25 1.26 -15.44
N ASN A 157 -15.47 2.12 -16.45
CA ASN A 157 -16.11 3.43 -16.27
C ASN A 157 -17.65 3.40 -16.40
N ASP A 158 -18.24 2.26 -16.73
CA ASP A 158 -19.69 2.04 -16.76
C ASP A 158 -20.27 1.71 -15.36
N GLN A 159 -19.40 1.47 -14.38
CA GLN A 159 -19.76 1.16 -13.01
C GLN A 159 -19.24 2.22 -12.03
N LYS A 160 -19.91 2.36 -10.89
CA LYS A 160 -19.36 3.08 -9.74
C LYS A 160 -18.68 2.08 -8.81
N TRP A 161 -17.42 2.33 -8.49
CA TRP A 161 -16.64 1.47 -7.60
C TRP A 161 -16.56 2.08 -6.21
N LEU A 162 -16.72 1.27 -5.17
CA LEU A 162 -16.60 1.72 -3.78
C LEU A 162 -15.58 0.86 -3.04
N ILE A 163 -14.47 1.44 -2.61
CA ILE A 163 -13.53 0.79 -1.68
C ILE A 163 -14.09 0.90 -0.26
N ASP A 164 -14.27 -0.24 0.41
CA ASP A 164 -14.77 -0.35 1.79
C ASP A 164 -13.70 -0.94 2.71
N GLY A 165 -13.16 -0.08 3.58
CA GLY A 165 -12.04 -0.43 4.44
C GLY A 165 -10.70 -0.41 3.71
N VAL A 166 -9.72 -1.12 4.25
CA VAL A 166 -8.39 -1.22 3.65
C VAL A 166 -8.42 -2.32 2.59
N VAL A 167 -8.27 -1.93 1.33
CA VAL A 167 -8.14 -2.86 0.20
C VAL A 167 -6.69 -2.90 -0.23
N SER A 168 -6.10 -4.10 -0.27
CA SER A 168 -4.75 -4.31 -0.76
C SER A 168 -4.73 -4.95 -2.16
N VAL A 169 -3.69 -4.68 -2.93
CA VAL A 169 -3.35 -5.41 -4.16
C VAL A 169 -2.05 -6.14 -3.89
N ASP A 170 -2.15 -7.46 -3.78
CA ASP A 170 -1.08 -8.34 -3.33
C ASP A 170 -0.05 -8.61 -4.42
N ASP A 171 1.06 -9.27 -4.04
CA ASP A 171 2.11 -9.67 -4.96
C ASP A 171 1.56 -10.49 -6.15
N GLY A 172 2.05 -10.20 -7.35
CA GLY A 172 1.61 -10.82 -8.59
C GLY A 172 0.28 -10.30 -9.14
N ALA A 173 -0.52 -9.56 -8.37
CA ALA A 173 -1.79 -9.00 -8.81
C ALA A 173 -1.64 -7.58 -9.41
N ASN A 174 -2.52 -7.25 -10.35
CA ASN A 174 -2.61 -5.92 -10.95
C ASN A 174 -4.05 -5.38 -10.89
N LEU A 175 -4.20 -4.20 -10.29
CA LEU A 175 -5.43 -3.41 -10.33
C LEU A 175 -5.39 -2.46 -11.54
N THR A 176 -6.17 -2.76 -12.57
CA THR A 176 -6.33 -1.88 -13.72
C THR A 176 -7.55 -1.01 -13.55
N ILE A 177 -7.44 0.28 -13.85
CA ILE A 177 -8.55 1.23 -13.77
C ILE A 177 -8.62 1.95 -15.11
N ASN A 178 -9.75 1.80 -15.79
CA ASN A 178 -9.97 2.40 -17.11
C ASN A 178 -10.14 3.92 -16.98
N GLU A 179 -9.78 4.66 -18.03
CA GLU A 179 -9.99 6.10 -18.09
C GLU A 179 -11.46 6.50 -17.85
N GLY A 180 -11.66 7.67 -17.23
CA GLY A 180 -12.98 8.17 -16.85
C GLY A 180 -13.62 7.48 -15.64
N THR A 181 -12.98 6.47 -15.06
CA THR A 181 -13.50 5.77 -13.88
C THR A 181 -13.39 6.65 -12.64
N THR A 182 -14.49 6.73 -11.87
CA THR A 182 -14.48 7.29 -10.51
C THR A 182 -14.54 6.15 -9.48
N VAL A 183 -13.55 6.13 -8.58
CA VAL A 183 -13.45 5.20 -7.47
C VAL A 183 -13.75 5.96 -6.18
N TYR A 184 -14.82 5.55 -5.50
CA TYR A 184 -15.26 6.13 -4.25
C TYR A 184 -14.66 5.38 -3.07
N PHE A 185 -14.42 6.07 -1.96
CA PHE A 185 -13.95 5.47 -0.72
C PHE A 185 -15.00 5.67 0.36
N ARG A 186 -15.41 4.57 1.00
CA ARG A 186 -16.42 4.60 2.04
C ARG A 186 -15.93 5.40 3.24
N THR A 187 -16.75 6.33 3.69
CA THR A 187 -16.47 7.11 4.90
C THR A 187 -17.03 6.44 6.15
N PHE A 188 -16.43 6.76 7.30
CA PHE A 188 -16.88 6.27 8.60
C PHE A 188 -16.88 7.41 9.62
N ASN A 189 -17.81 7.37 10.58
CA ASN A 189 -17.82 8.32 11.70
C ASN A 189 -16.86 7.92 12.83
N SER A 190 -16.41 6.67 12.86
CA SER A 190 -15.40 6.18 13.80
C SER A 190 -13.98 6.43 13.27
N ASN A 191 -12.97 5.99 14.03
CA ASN A 191 -11.56 6.02 13.60
C ASN A 191 -11.23 5.06 12.44
N LYS A 192 -12.20 4.26 11.97
CA LYS A 192 -12.05 3.42 10.77
C LYS A 192 -11.92 4.30 9.52
N TYR A 193 -11.19 3.83 8.53
CA TYR A 193 -11.01 4.52 7.25
C TYR A 193 -10.95 3.51 6.11
N SER A 194 -11.27 3.99 4.90
CA SER A 194 -10.98 3.26 3.67
C SER A 194 -9.64 3.70 3.09
N GLN A 195 -8.90 2.78 2.49
CA GLN A 195 -7.56 3.02 1.92
C GLN A 195 -7.29 2.03 0.79
N LEU A 196 -6.54 2.46 -0.22
CA LEU A 196 -6.01 1.57 -1.26
C LEU A 196 -4.51 1.37 -1.06
N VAL A 197 -4.08 0.12 -0.99
CA VAL A 197 -2.67 -0.24 -0.74
C VAL A 197 -2.16 -1.18 -1.83
N ILE A 198 -1.21 -0.72 -2.63
CA ILE A 198 -0.47 -1.59 -3.54
C ILE A 198 0.69 -2.18 -2.74
N MET A 199 0.65 -3.50 -2.53
CA MET A 199 1.67 -4.23 -1.77
C MET A 199 2.94 -4.36 -2.60
N ARG A 200 4.08 -4.61 -1.93
CA ARG A 200 5.32 -4.95 -2.62
C ARG A 200 5.11 -6.16 -3.54
N GLY A 201 5.35 -5.96 -4.84
CA GLY A 201 5.12 -6.96 -5.90
C GLY A 201 3.78 -6.81 -6.63
N GLY A 202 2.81 -6.15 -6.00
CA GLY A 202 1.54 -5.78 -6.64
C GLY A 202 1.68 -4.55 -7.54
N LYS A 203 0.69 -4.34 -8.41
CA LYS A 203 0.69 -3.24 -9.39
C LYS A 203 -0.65 -2.50 -9.46
N ILE A 204 -0.56 -1.23 -9.83
CA ILE A 204 -1.70 -0.41 -10.25
C ILE A 204 -1.48 0.17 -11.65
N THR A 205 -2.45 -0.02 -12.54
CA THR A 205 -2.46 0.60 -13.87
C THR A 205 -3.66 1.54 -13.96
N ALA A 206 -3.42 2.83 -13.70
CA ALA A 206 -4.43 3.88 -13.76
C ALA A 206 -3.97 4.98 -14.71
N SER A 207 -4.35 4.85 -15.99
CA SER A 207 -3.96 5.78 -17.06
C SER A 207 -5.21 6.45 -17.63
N GLY A 208 -5.64 7.53 -17.00
CA GLY A 208 -6.68 8.40 -17.53
C GLY A 208 -6.17 9.32 -18.63
N THR A 209 -7.03 10.24 -19.05
CA THR A 209 -6.69 11.33 -19.97
C THR A 209 -7.13 12.68 -19.40
N ARG A 210 -6.69 13.76 -20.05
CA ARG A 210 -7.11 15.14 -19.74
C ARG A 210 -8.64 15.30 -19.74
N LEU A 211 -9.32 14.61 -20.66
CA LEU A 211 -10.78 14.65 -20.79
C LEU A 211 -11.49 13.62 -19.91
N GLN A 212 -10.87 12.45 -19.72
CA GLN A 212 -11.43 11.35 -18.93
C GLN A 212 -10.43 10.92 -17.85
N PRO A 213 -10.19 11.76 -16.83
CA PRO A 213 -9.28 11.42 -15.75
C PRO A 213 -9.83 10.27 -14.92
N ILE A 214 -8.95 9.63 -14.17
CA ILE A 214 -9.35 8.71 -13.09
C ILE A 214 -9.45 9.51 -11.80
N VAL A 215 -10.56 9.35 -11.07
CA VAL A 215 -10.83 10.12 -9.86
C VAL A 215 -10.98 9.17 -8.66
N PHE A 216 -10.11 9.30 -7.68
CA PHE A 216 -10.23 8.66 -6.36
C PHE A 216 -10.79 9.69 -5.37
N THR A 217 -11.97 9.44 -4.80
CA THR A 217 -12.66 10.45 -4.00
C THR A 217 -13.54 9.86 -2.89
N SER A 218 -14.01 10.72 -1.99
CA SER A 218 -14.92 10.36 -0.88
C SER A 218 -16.32 9.96 -1.39
N ASP A 219 -16.98 9.00 -0.74
CA ASP A 219 -18.39 8.71 -1.01
C ASP A 219 -19.34 9.89 -0.66
N LYS A 220 -18.93 10.79 0.24
CA LYS A 220 -19.69 11.99 0.62
C LYS A 220 -19.79 13.05 -0.48
N VAL A 221 -19.08 12.90 -1.61
CA VAL A 221 -19.31 13.78 -2.77
C VAL A 221 -20.74 13.61 -3.31
N LEU A 222 -21.35 12.45 -3.10
CA LEU A 222 -22.72 12.13 -3.53
C LEU A 222 -23.77 12.93 -2.76
N SER A 223 -23.48 13.31 -1.52
CA SER A 223 -24.32 14.15 -0.67
C SER A 223 -23.89 15.62 -0.66
N GLY A 224 -22.82 15.97 -1.38
CA GLY A 224 -22.26 17.32 -1.38
C GLY A 224 -21.57 17.72 -0.06
N THR A 225 -21.17 16.75 0.76
CA THR A 225 -20.58 16.97 2.09
C THR A 225 -19.18 16.40 2.22
N ALA A 226 -18.48 16.21 1.09
CA ALA A 226 -17.11 15.72 1.10
C ALA A 226 -16.17 16.75 1.74
N SER A 227 -15.20 16.24 2.50
CA SER A 227 -14.20 17.05 3.18
C SER A 227 -12.91 16.26 3.33
N ARG A 228 -11.77 16.94 3.44
CA ARG A 228 -10.53 16.31 3.91
C ARG A 228 -10.77 15.45 5.16
N GLU A 229 -9.90 14.46 5.37
CA GLU A 229 -10.06 13.39 6.39
C GLU A 229 -11.23 12.43 6.16
N ASP A 230 -11.82 12.38 4.97
CA ASP A 230 -12.87 11.42 4.67
C ASP A 230 -12.31 9.98 4.54
N TRP A 231 -11.13 9.83 3.93
CA TRP A 231 -10.47 8.54 3.73
C TRP A 231 -8.94 8.63 3.76
N GLY A 232 -8.27 7.47 3.72
CA GLY A 232 -6.84 7.34 4.04
C GLY A 232 -5.87 7.79 2.94
N GLY A 233 -6.22 7.62 1.67
CA GLY A 233 -5.33 7.84 0.53
C GLY A 233 -4.82 6.55 -0.12
N ILE A 234 -3.84 6.69 -1.02
CA ILE A 234 -3.27 5.61 -1.83
C ILE A 234 -1.82 5.37 -1.46
N TYR A 235 -1.48 4.13 -1.11
CA TYR A 235 -0.14 3.75 -0.70
C TYR A 235 0.42 2.78 -1.73
N ILE A 236 1.61 3.06 -2.26
CA ILE A 236 2.32 2.19 -3.19
C ILE A 236 3.62 1.77 -2.53
N ASN A 237 3.76 0.47 -2.30
CA ASN A 237 4.93 -0.13 -1.67
C ASN A 237 5.72 -0.89 -2.73
N GLY A 238 6.92 -0.40 -3.04
CA GLY A 238 7.82 -1.01 -4.02
C GLY A 238 8.95 -1.81 -3.40
N SER A 239 9.82 -2.32 -4.28
CA SER A 239 10.99 -3.14 -3.92
C SER A 239 12.34 -2.43 -4.12
N ALA A 240 12.33 -1.11 -4.32
CA ALA A 240 13.54 -0.30 -4.47
C ALA A 240 14.21 0.05 -3.13
N PRO A 241 15.53 0.33 -3.12
CA PRO A 241 16.28 0.57 -1.89
C PRO A 241 15.78 1.75 -1.06
N THR A 242 15.96 1.64 0.25
CA THR A 242 15.77 2.70 1.24
C THR A 242 16.98 2.71 2.16
N ASN A 243 17.24 3.81 2.86
CA ASN A 243 18.23 3.82 3.92
C ASN A 243 17.65 3.52 5.32
N ALA A 244 16.36 3.22 5.42
CA ALA A 244 15.74 2.80 6.67
C ALA A 244 16.10 1.35 7.01
N ALA A 245 15.86 0.43 6.06
CA ALA A 245 16.29 -0.97 6.09
C ALA A 245 16.12 -1.59 4.69
N THR A 246 16.68 -2.80 4.47
CA THR A 246 16.43 -3.58 3.24
C THR A 246 14.96 -3.94 3.07
N THR A 247 14.25 -4.21 4.16
CA THR A 247 12.79 -4.36 4.17
C THR A 247 12.26 -3.65 5.39
N VAL A 248 11.34 -2.71 5.18
CA VAL A 248 10.71 -1.93 6.24
C VAL A 248 9.27 -2.42 6.39
N LEU A 249 8.81 -2.55 7.63
CA LEU A 249 7.40 -2.79 7.97
C LEU A 249 6.82 -1.47 8.51
N LEU A 250 5.86 -0.89 7.79
CA LEU A 250 5.18 0.35 8.17
C LEU A 250 3.68 0.16 7.96
N ASP A 251 2.88 0.50 8.97
CA ASP A 251 1.41 0.39 8.95
C ASP A 251 0.89 -1.02 8.56
N GLY A 252 1.67 -2.07 8.86
CA GLY A 252 1.36 -3.46 8.51
C GLY A 252 1.81 -3.88 7.11
N PHE A 253 2.42 -2.99 6.33
CA PHE A 253 2.84 -3.24 4.95
C PHE A 253 4.36 -3.22 4.79
N ARG A 254 4.87 -4.15 3.97
CA ARG A 254 6.30 -4.25 3.66
C ARG A 254 6.63 -3.43 2.42
N TYR A 255 7.73 -2.68 2.49
CA TYR A 255 8.36 -2.03 1.34
C TYR A 255 9.88 -2.12 1.43
N GLY A 256 10.56 -1.66 0.38
CA GLY A 256 12.01 -1.69 0.29
C GLY A 256 12.51 -3.02 -0.27
N GLY A 257 13.74 -3.00 -0.75
CA GLY A 257 14.43 -4.15 -1.30
C GLY A 257 15.73 -3.72 -1.97
N ASN A 258 16.16 -4.51 -2.94
CA ASN A 258 17.39 -4.29 -3.69
C ASN A 258 17.15 -3.99 -5.18
N ASN A 259 15.89 -3.77 -5.59
CA ASN A 259 15.54 -3.57 -7.00
C ASN A 259 15.28 -2.08 -7.31
N PRO A 260 16.32 -1.29 -7.67
CA PRO A 260 16.14 0.13 -7.99
C PRO A 260 15.17 0.39 -9.16
N ASP A 261 14.97 -0.60 -10.02
CA ASP A 261 14.16 -0.53 -11.23
C ASP A 261 12.78 -1.20 -11.06
N ASP A 262 12.34 -1.36 -9.81
CA ASP A 262 10.98 -1.82 -9.49
C ASP A 262 9.91 -1.03 -10.26
N ASN A 263 8.90 -1.74 -10.75
CA ASN A 263 7.76 -1.17 -11.45
C ASN A 263 6.47 -1.52 -10.72
N SER A 264 6.01 -0.60 -9.87
CA SER A 264 4.76 -0.71 -9.13
C SER A 264 3.54 -0.24 -9.96
N GLY A 265 3.76 0.16 -11.22
CA GLY A 265 2.70 0.48 -12.18
C GLY A 265 2.72 1.93 -12.70
N THR A 266 1.53 2.48 -12.96
CA THR A 266 1.35 3.80 -13.58
C THR A 266 0.17 4.54 -12.97
N LEU A 267 0.40 5.79 -12.57
CA LEU A 267 -0.64 6.79 -12.32
C LEU A 267 -0.46 7.92 -13.34
N LYS A 268 -1.45 8.08 -14.22
CA LYS A 268 -1.47 9.14 -15.24
C LYS A 268 -2.84 9.79 -15.37
N PHE A 269 -2.92 11.12 -15.32
CA PHE A 269 -4.17 11.89 -15.27
C PHE A 269 -5.10 11.39 -14.16
N VAL A 270 -4.60 11.47 -12.93
CA VAL A 270 -5.28 10.98 -11.73
C VAL A 270 -5.55 12.14 -10.78
N ARG A 271 -6.77 12.18 -10.23
CA ARG A 271 -7.10 12.99 -9.05
C ARG A 271 -7.28 12.13 -7.81
N ILE A 272 -6.73 12.58 -6.70
CA ILE A 272 -6.87 11.99 -5.38
C ILE A 272 -7.41 13.08 -4.46
N GLU A 273 -8.65 12.95 -4.02
CA GLU A 273 -9.39 14.05 -3.39
C GLU A 273 -9.80 13.70 -1.94
N TYR A 274 -9.77 14.68 -1.03
CA TYR A 274 -10.39 14.58 0.30
C TYR A 274 -9.76 13.55 1.25
N THR A 275 -8.44 13.38 1.17
CA THR A 275 -7.69 12.37 1.93
C THR A 275 -7.22 12.85 3.31
N GLY A 276 -6.56 11.96 4.04
CA GLY A 276 -5.75 12.28 5.22
C GLY A 276 -6.34 11.80 6.55
N LYS A 277 -7.37 10.94 6.50
CA LYS A 277 -7.98 10.37 7.71
C LYS A 277 -6.94 9.59 8.52
N GLY A 278 -6.98 9.75 9.85
CA GLY A 278 -6.05 9.04 10.74
C GLY A 278 -4.60 9.50 10.63
N GLY A 279 -4.35 10.68 10.04
CA GLY A 279 -3.00 11.18 9.81
C GLY A 279 -2.29 10.56 8.60
N LEU A 280 -3.00 9.79 7.78
CA LEU A 280 -2.47 9.22 6.53
C LEU A 280 -2.26 10.31 5.45
N HIS A 281 -1.70 9.94 4.30
CA HIS A 281 -1.32 10.87 3.23
C HIS A 281 -2.10 10.62 1.95
N SER A 282 -2.20 11.62 1.07
CA SER A 282 -2.94 11.47 -0.19
C SER A 282 -2.34 10.41 -1.11
N LEU A 283 -1.06 10.59 -1.48
CA LEU A 283 -0.27 9.57 -2.16
C LEU A 283 1.04 9.31 -1.40
N GLN A 284 1.21 8.08 -0.93
CA GLN A 284 2.44 7.62 -0.29
C GLN A 284 3.17 6.61 -1.16
N LEU A 285 4.44 6.88 -1.45
CA LEU A 285 5.31 6.09 -2.32
C LEU A 285 6.49 5.59 -1.46
N ASN A 286 6.45 4.32 -1.08
CA ASN A 286 7.46 3.71 -0.22
C ASN A 286 8.33 2.76 -1.04
N GLY A 287 9.63 3.04 -1.18
CA GLY A 287 10.56 2.17 -1.92
C GLY A 287 10.15 1.94 -3.37
N VAL A 288 9.49 2.91 -4.02
CA VAL A 288 8.98 2.76 -5.40
C VAL A 288 10.12 2.96 -6.40
N GLY A 289 10.27 2.03 -7.34
CA GLY A 289 11.39 2.02 -8.29
C GLY A 289 11.25 2.95 -9.49
N SER A 290 12.36 3.07 -10.22
CA SER A 290 12.55 4.03 -11.33
C SER A 290 11.65 3.76 -12.55
N LYS A 291 11.13 2.54 -12.70
CA LYS A 291 10.25 2.14 -13.82
C LYS A 291 8.77 2.43 -13.55
N THR A 292 8.43 2.89 -12.36
CA THR A 292 7.06 3.32 -12.02
C THR A 292 6.79 4.71 -12.61
N THR A 293 5.64 4.90 -13.24
CA THR A 293 5.26 6.18 -13.87
C THR A 293 4.29 6.96 -12.98
N ILE A 294 4.66 8.16 -12.56
CA ILE A 294 3.80 9.10 -11.83
C ILE A 294 3.80 10.43 -12.60
N GLU A 295 2.77 10.65 -13.42
CA GLU A 295 2.65 11.85 -14.26
C GLU A 295 1.24 12.42 -14.25
N TYR A 296 1.05 13.74 -14.22
CA TYR A 296 -0.31 14.33 -14.20
C TYR A 296 -1.16 13.82 -13.03
N VAL A 297 -0.62 13.93 -11.81
CA VAL A 297 -1.30 13.50 -10.58
C VAL A 297 -1.60 14.71 -9.72
N GLN A 298 -2.87 14.89 -9.37
CA GLN A 298 -3.31 15.93 -8.45
C GLN A 298 -3.80 15.31 -7.14
N SER A 299 -3.22 15.76 -6.03
CA SER A 299 -3.83 15.68 -4.71
C SER A 299 -4.63 16.95 -4.47
N PHE A 300 -5.90 16.81 -4.09
CA PHE A 300 -6.80 17.92 -3.79
C PHE A 300 -7.39 17.76 -2.38
N ASP A 301 -7.27 18.81 -1.58
CA ASP A 301 -7.89 18.90 -0.25
C ASP A 301 -7.50 17.74 0.69
N SER A 302 -6.19 17.54 0.85
CA SER A 302 -5.64 16.53 1.77
C SER A 302 -5.37 17.15 3.14
N TYR A 303 -5.87 16.51 4.20
CA TYR A 303 -5.62 16.95 5.56
C TYR A 303 -4.14 16.91 5.92
N ASN A 304 -3.39 15.94 5.40
CA ASN A 304 -1.96 15.80 5.66
C ASN A 304 -1.17 16.06 4.37
N ASN A 305 -0.14 15.26 4.11
CA ASN A 305 0.71 15.42 2.95
C ASN A 305 -0.04 15.11 1.65
N ALA A 306 0.21 15.90 0.60
CA ALA A 306 -0.20 15.55 -0.75
C ALA A 306 0.65 14.40 -1.30
N PHE A 307 1.98 14.49 -1.18
CA PHE A 307 2.91 13.44 -1.60
C PHE A 307 3.90 13.07 -0.49
N ARG A 308 4.02 11.78 -0.17
CA ARG A 308 5.01 11.26 0.78
C ARG A 308 5.91 10.24 0.10
N LEU A 309 7.22 10.48 0.07
CA LEU A 309 8.20 9.59 -0.55
C LEU A 309 9.18 9.07 0.50
N ARG A 310 9.26 7.75 0.65
CA ARG A 310 10.19 7.09 1.56
C ARG A 310 11.11 6.16 0.79
N GLY A 311 12.36 6.56 0.59
CA GLY A 311 13.30 5.83 -0.24
C GLY A 311 12.83 5.69 -1.69
N GLY A 312 13.42 4.74 -2.42
CA GLY A 312 13.08 4.46 -3.81
C GLY A 312 13.67 5.45 -4.81
N ARG A 313 13.31 5.25 -6.09
CA ARG A 313 13.86 5.96 -7.26
C ARG A 313 12.82 6.51 -8.23
N VAL A 314 11.55 6.50 -7.83
CA VAL A 314 10.47 7.04 -8.63
C VAL A 314 10.70 8.54 -8.90
N SER A 315 10.48 8.95 -10.15
CA SER A 315 10.52 10.35 -10.58
C SER A 315 9.10 10.83 -10.89
N LEU A 316 8.81 12.09 -10.58
CA LEU A 316 7.44 12.63 -10.64
C LEU A 316 7.42 13.85 -11.58
N ARG A 317 6.59 13.82 -12.62
CA ARG A 317 6.42 14.95 -13.55
C ARG A 317 4.97 15.44 -13.51
N TYR A 318 4.73 16.74 -13.63
CA TYR A 318 3.36 17.29 -13.69
C TYR A 318 2.51 16.86 -12.48
N ILE A 319 2.96 17.17 -11.26
CA ILE A 319 2.21 16.88 -10.04
C ILE A 319 1.70 18.16 -9.38
N ALA A 320 0.55 18.06 -8.74
CA ALA A 320 -0.03 19.17 -8.00
C ALA A 320 -0.57 18.74 -6.64
N GLY A 321 -0.22 19.48 -5.59
CA GLY A 321 -0.86 19.38 -4.28
C GLY A 321 -1.60 20.67 -3.97
N ILE A 322 -2.91 20.67 -4.21
CA ILE A 322 -3.79 21.82 -4.01
C ILE A 322 -4.54 21.64 -2.69
N GLN A 323 -4.47 22.63 -1.80
CA GLN A 323 -4.99 22.55 -0.44
C GLN A 323 -4.41 21.37 0.37
N HIS A 324 -3.08 21.27 0.45
CA HIS A 324 -2.40 20.32 1.34
C HIS A 324 -2.21 20.91 2.74
N GLY A 325 -2.47 20.11 3.79
CA GLY A 325 -2.47 20.59 5.19
C GLY A 325 -1.17 20.32 5.95
N GLY A 326 -0.47 19.25 5.58
CA GLY A 326 0.87 18.94 6.03
C GLY A 326 1.90 19.45 5.03
N TYR A 327 2.44 18.54 4.22
CA TYR A 327 3.43 18.84 3.20
C TYR A 327 2.84 18.78 1.79
N GLY A 328 3.29 19.65 0.88
CA GLY A 328 3.05 19.43 -0.55
C GLY A 328 3.75 18.14 -0.97
N ILE A 329 5.04 18.04 -0.68
CA ILE A 329 5.83 16.83 -0.80
C ILE A 329 6.83 16.69 0.36
N TRP A 330 6.96 15.47 0.88
CA TRP A 330 7.98 15.11 1.87
C TRP A 330 8.74 13.88 1.44
N ALA A 331 10.03 14.05 1.12
CA ALA A 331 10.92 12.96 0.76
C ALA A 331 12.01 12.75 1.82
N ASP A 332 12.19 11.50 2.21
CA ASP A 332 13.30 11.04 3.04
C ASP A 332 13.62 9.56 2.81
N GLU A 333 14.39 8.96 3.72
CA GLU A 333 14.76 7.54 3.69
C GLU A 333 15.56 7.11 2.46
N GLY A 334 16.31 8.04 1.88
CA GLY A 334 17.19 7.76 0.74
C GLY A 334 16.49 7.83 -0.60
N TRP A 335 15.44 8.63 -0.76
CA TRP A 335 14.80 8.82 -2.06
C TRP A 335 15.78 9.44 -3.07
N GLN A 336 15.86 8.85 -4.26
CA GLN A 336 16.76 9.26 -5.35
C GLN A 336 15.98 9.43 -6.65
N GLY A 337 15.34 10.57 -6.85
CA GLY A 337 14.44 10.80 -7.99
C GLY A 337 14.55 12.18 -8.63
N ASN A 338 13.88 12.32 -9.78
CA ASN A 338 13.76 13.58 -10.50
C ASN A 338 12.37 14.20 -10.32
N GLY A 339 12.30 15.52 -10.47
CA GLY A 339 11.06 16.30 -10.39
C GLY A 339 10.96 17.40 -11.42
N GLN A 340 9.84 17.51 -12.14
CA GLN A 340 9.60 18.64 -13.04
C GLN A 340 8.12 19.02 -13.14
N PHE A 341 7.84 20.33 -13.21
CA PHE A 341 6.49 20.91 -13.27
C PHE A 341 5.63 20.56 -12.05
N TRP A 342 6.06 21.05 -10.89
CA TRP A 342 5.37 20.80 -9.62
C TRP A 342 4.63 22.05 -9.15
N ILE A 343 3.39 21.88 -8.71
CA ILE A 343 2.57 22.96 -8.13
C ILE A 343 2.17 22.58 -6.71
N PHE A 344 2.50 23.42 -5.74
CA PHE A 344 1.95 23.28 -4.39
C PHE A 344 1.34 24.61 -3.96
N GLN A 345 0.01 24.65 -3.91
CA GLN A 345 -0.76 25.84 -3.55
C GLN A 345 -1.67 25.50 -2.37
N THR A 346 -1.67 26.33 -1.35
CA THR A 346 -2.50 26.09 -0.17
C THR A 346 -2.93 27.40 0.50
N ASN A 347 -4.19 27.47 0.91
CA ASN A 347 -4.72 28.55 1.75
C ASN A 347 -5.17 28.03 3.13
N ILE A 348 -4.90 26.75 3.44
CA ILE A 348 -5.39 26.12 4.67
C ILE A 348 -4.38 26.31 5.80
N LYS A 349 -4.87 26.27 7.04
CA LYS A 349 -4.01 26.24 8.23
C LYS A 349 -3.27 24.91 8.28
N ALA A 350 -2.04 24.93 8.80
CA ALA A 350 -1.26 23.73 9.07
C ALA A 350 -2.03 22.80 10.00
N THR A 351 -2.01 21.52 9.68
CA THR A 351 -2.70 20.47 10.42
C THR A 351 -1.76 19.66 11.33
N LEU A 352 -0.45 19.99 11.33
CA LEU A 352 0.56 19.33 12.16
C LEU A 352 0.57 19.88 13.59
N ASN A 353 -0.02 19.16 14.55
CA ASN A 353 -0.11 19.58 15.96
C ASN A 353 0.88 18.81 16.86
N PRO A 354 1.63 19.43 17.81
CA PRO A 354 1.77 20.86 18.03
C PRO A 354 2.56 21.54 16.91
N VAL A 355 2.07 22.71 16.50
CA VAL A 355 2.81 23.57 15.58
C VAL A 355 3.87 24.32 16.38
N ASN A 356 5.10 23.83 16.33
CA ASN A 356 6.26 24.48 16.94
C ASN A 356 7.35 24.71 15.89
N TYR A 357 8.49 25.29 16.26
CA TYR A 357 9.60 25.56 15.34
C TYR A 357 10.04 24.33 14.52
N TRP A 358 10.03 23.15 15.15
CA TRP A 358 10.51 21.89 14.59
C TRP A 358 9.50 21.19 13.69
N ASN A 359 8.19 21.35 13.96
CA ASN A 359 7.11 20.64 13.29
C ASN A 359 6.07 21.60 12.67
N GLN A 360 6.43 22.22 11.55
CA GLN A 360 5.57 23.15 10.80
C GLN A 360 5.28 22.62 9.40
N ALA A 361 4.04 22.68 8.92
CA ALA A 361 3.70 22.37 7.53
C ALA A 361 4.52 23.21 6.53
N ARG A 362 4.81 22.66 5.35
CA ARG A 362 5.60 23.32 4.29
C ARG A 362 5.35 22.71 2.91
N SER A 363 5.54 23.45 1.83
CA SER A 363 5.29 22.86 0.50
C SER A 363 6.29 21.76 0.14
N ILE A 364 7.59 21.93 0.41
CA ILE A 364 8.62 20.92 0.14
C ILE A 364 9.48 20.68 1.39
N GLU A 365 9.60 19.41 1.81
CA GLU A 365 10.70 18.96 2.66
C GLU A 365 11.50 17.82 2.01
N PHE A 366 12.81 18.02 1.89
CA PHE A 366 13.77 16.96 1.59
C PHE A 366 14.74 16.81 2.75
N ARG A 367 14.89 15.58 3.25
CA ARG A 367 15.85 15.25 4.29
C ARG A 367 16.39 13.84 4.13
N ASN A 368 17.60 13.53 4.60
CA ASN A 368 18.14 12.18 4.44
C ASN A 368 17.73 11.23 5.57
N ASP A 369 18.27 11.47 6.77
CA ASP A 369 18.04 10.66 7.97
C ASP A 369 18.10 11.58 9.19
N ASN A 370 17.42 11.21 10.28
CA ASN A 370 17.30 12.07 11.46
C ASN A 370 18.57 12.17 12.30
N SER A 371 19.43 11.15 12.25
CA SER A 371 20.58 11.01 13.15
C SER A 371 21.89 10.87 12.39
N ILE A 372 21.87 10.27 11.20
CA ILE A 372 23.06 9.99 10.38
C ILE A 372 22.88 10.70 9.03
N PHE A 373 23.25 11.98 8.95
CA PHE A 373 22.92 12.83 7.79
C PHE A 373 23.49 12.31 6.46
N ASP A 374 24.59 11.55 6.49
CA ASP A 374 25.24 10.96 5.31
C ASP A 374 24.89 9.48 5.07
N LYS A 375 23.88 8.93 5.76
CA LYS A 375 23.43 7.53 5.63
C LYS A 375 23.09 7.17 4.18
N GLN A 376 23.53 5.99 3.76
CA GLN A 376 23.34 5.47 2.41
C GLN A 376 22.17 4.48 2.30
N PRO A 377 21.45 4.43 1.15
CA PRO A 377 21.48 5.42 0.08
C PRO A 377 21.06 6.82 0.56
N ARG A 378 21.78 7.85 0.13
CA ARG A 378 21.48 9.23 0.50
C ARG A 378 20.30 9.76 -0.30
N THR A 379 19.45 10.56 0.34
CA THR A 379 18.37 11.29 -0.33
C THR A 379 18.98 12.32 -1.26
N THR A 380 18.83 12.08 -2.56
CA THR A 380 19.33 12.97 -3.61
C THR A 380 18.23 13.33 -4.59
N PHE A 381 18.28 14.54 -5.12
CA PHE A 381 17.23 15.02 -6.02
C PHE A 381 17.77 15.89 -7.14
N LYS A 382 17.07 15.86 -8.28
CA LYS A 382 17.15 16.88 -9.31
C LYS A 382 15.73 17.38 -9.55
N VAL A 383 15.48 18.65 -9.32
CA VAL A 383 14.14 19.25 -9.42
C VAL A 383 14.23 20.56 -10.18
N SER A 384 13.29 20.78 -11.11
CA SER A 384 13.20 22.01 -11.89
C SER A 384 11.74 22.39 -12.16
N ASN A 385 11.47 23.67 -12.45
CA ASN A 385 10.14 24.16 -12.86
C ASN A 385 9.09 23.90 -11.78
N VAL A 386 9.19 24.62 -10.67
CA VAL A 386 8.30 24.48 -9.51
C VAL A 386 7.60 25.81 -9.22
N THR A 387 6.33 25.77 -8.84
CA THR A 387 5.60 26.94 -8.32
C THR A 387 4.99 26.60 -6.97
N LEU A 388 5.42 27.31 -5.92
CA LEU A 388 4.95 27.16 -4.55
C LEU A 388 4.25 28.44 -4.10
N ILE A 389 3.01 28.30 -3.64
CA ILE A 389 2.19 29.41 -3.16
C ILE A 389 1.62 29.03 -1.79
N GLY A 390 2.08 29.72 -0.76
CA GLY A 390 1.59 29.57 0.60
C GLY A 390 0.30 30.35 0.85
N ASN A 391 -0.07 30.42 2.13
CA ASN A 391 -1.33 30.97 2.58
C ASN A 391 -1.26 32.45 3.02
N GLY A 392 -0.16 33.12 2.67
CA GLY A 392 0.09 34.55 2.88
C GLY A 392 1.10 34.87 3.98
N SER A 393 1.90 35.92 3.77
CA SER A 393 2.87 36.45 4.75
C SER A 393 2.24 37.16 5.96
N GLY A 394 0.95 37.54 5.87
CA GLY A 394 0.28 38.47 6.78
C GLY A 394 -0.65 37.88 7.85
N GLY A 395 -0.51 36.63 8.29
CA GLY A 395 -1.15 36.19 9.54
C GLY A 395 -2.32 35.22 9.43
N LEU A 396 -2.10 34.04 8.83
CA LEU A 396 -2.78 32.86 9.34
C LEU A 396 -1.95 32.29 10.50
N GLU A 397 -2.46 32.46 11.72
CA GLU A 397 -1.96 31.76 12.90
C GLU A 397 -1.90 30.27 12.56
N PHE A 398 -0.68 29.71 12.62
CA PHE A 398 -0.41 28.30 12.27
C PHE A 398 -0.69 27.92 10.81
N GLY A 399 -0.37 28.75 9.82
CA GLY A 399 -0.43 28.41 8.38
C GLY A 399 0.56 27.34 7.90
N THR A 400 0.48 26.88 6.63
CA THR A 400 1.63 26.19 5.98
C THR A 400 2.79 27.18 5.92
N ARG A 401 3.83 26.95 6.74
CA ARG A 401 4.74 28.04 7.12
C ARG A 401 5.92 28.24 6.18
N ARG A 402 6.38 27.20 5.49
CA ARG A 402 7.59 27.29 4.66
C ARG A 402 7.37 26.86 3.22
N GLY A 403 8.10 27.45 2.29
CA GLY A 403 8.12 27.01 0.90
C GLY A 403 8.95 25.74 0.74
N VAL A 404 10.27 25.87 0.86
CA VAL A 404 11.26 24.80 0.67
C VAL A 404 12.12 24.65 1.90
N ARG A 405 12.29 23.40 2.35
CA ARG A 405 13.28 23.03 3.37
C ARG A 405 14.11 21.83 2.91
N ILE A 406 15.40 22.04 2.72
CA ILE A 406 16.38 20.98 2.44
C ILE A 406 17.29 20.85 3.65
N ARG A 407 17.38 19.66 4.23
CA ARG A 407 18.10 19.47 5.49
C ARG A 407 18.59 18.06 5.75
N ARG A 408 19.22 17.86 6.92
CA ARG A 408 19.70 16.60 7.46
C ARG A 408 20.36 15.73 6.40
N GLY A 409 21.29 16.34 5.69
CA GLY A 409 22.03 15.71 4.62
C GLY A 409 21.28 15.40 3.33
N ALA A 410 20.01 15.76 3.11
CA ALA A 410 19.49 15.72 1.73
C ALA A 410 20.25 16.71 0.85
N GLU A 411 20.59 16.33 -0.38
CA GLU A 411 21.34 17.19 -1.29
C GLU A 411 20.87 17.02 -2.73
N GLY A 412 21.12 18.02 -3.57
CA GLY A 412 20.70 17.92 -4.96
C GLY A 412 20.62 19.25 -5.69
N LEU A 413 20.06 19.18 -6.88
CA LEU A 413 19.91 20.31 -7.79
C LEU A 413 18.46 20.78 -7.75
N PHE A 414 18.22 22.04 -7.42
CA PHE A 414 16.89 22.66 -7.37
C PHE A 414 16.89 23.96 -8.18
N HIS A 415 16.20 23.94 -9.31
CA HIS A 415 16.26 24.99 -10.33
C HIS A 415 14.89 25.56 -10.71
N ASN A 416 14.87 26.71 -11.38
CA ASN A 416 13.73 27.25 -12.12
C ASN A 416 12.43 27.29 -11.30
N SER A 417 12.48 27.87 -10.09
CA SER A 417 11.38 27.77 -9.12
C SER A 417 10.83 29.13 -8.67
N ILE A 418 9.52 29.17 -8.41
CA ILE A 418 8.81 30.31 -7.83
C ILE A 418 8.35 29.92 -6.42
N VAL A 419 8.64 30.75 -5.42
CA VAL A 419 8.29 30.51 -4.02
C VAL A 419 7.71 31.77 -3.40
N THR A 420 6.42 31.74 -3.07
CA THR A 420 5.74 32.96 -2.61
C THR A 420 4.65 32.71 -1.58
N GLU A 421 4.25 33.77 -0.88
CA GLU A 421 3.11 33.80 0.05
C GLU A 421 3.29 32.87 1.29
N PHE A 422 4.50 32.66 1.80
CA PHE A 422 4.71 31.88 3.03
C PHE A 422 4.86 32.76 4.30
N PRO A 423 4.18 32.42 5.43
CA PRO A 423 4.22 33.18 6.69
C PRO A 423 5.49 32.95 7.54
N SER A 424 6.44 32.13 7.08
CA SER A 424 7.79 32.01 7.64
C SER A 424 8.81 32.20 6.50
N ASP A 425 9.63 31.20 6.23
CA ASP A 425 10.70 31.25 5.24
C ASP A 425 10.27 30.66 3.89
N GLY A 426 10.60 31.35 2.80
CA GLY A 426 10.43 30.87 1.44
C GLY A 426 11.36 29.70 1.17
N VAL A 427 12.68 29.92 1.27
CA VAL A 427 13.69 28.89 1.04
C VAL A 427 14.65 28.80 2.23
N ARG A 428 14.79 27.57 2.77
CA ARG A 428 15.74 27.24 3.82
C ARG A 428 16.56 26.01 3.46
N VAL A 429 17.86 26.11 3.66
CA VAL A 429 18.83 25.02 3.59
C VAL A 429 19.54 24.98 4.92
N GLU A 430 19.71 23.81 5.52
CA GLU A 430 20.43 23.64 6.79
C GLU A 430 21.03 22.23 6.88
N ASP A 431 21.82 21.96 7.92
CA ASP A 431 22.33 20.61 8.23
C ASP A 431 23.08 19.98 7.04
N LEU A 432 23.80 20.81 6.29
CA LEU A 432 24.64 20.42 5.16
C LEU A 432 26.04 21.04 5.30
N PRO A 433 27.11 20.24 5.15
CA PRO A 433 28.47 20.78 5.15
C PRO A 433 28.71 21.76 4.00
N LEU A 434 29.50 22.82 4.26
CA LEU A 434 29.76 23.90 3.29
C LEU A 434 30.40 23.39 1.99
N GLU A 435 31.22 22.35 2.05
CA GLU A 435 31.86 21.73 0.89
C GLU A 435 30.88 21.04 -0.07
N ARG A 436 29.64 20.78 0.36
CA ARG A 436 28.56 20.26 -0.49
C ARG A 436 27.81 21.38 -1.19
N LEU A 437 27.74 22.56 -0.56
CA LEU A 437 27.04 23.72 -1.10
C LEU A 437 27.77 24.23 -2.34
N GLY A 438 27.01 24.43 -3.41
CA GLY A 438 27.53 24.85 -4.72
C GLY A 438 28.25 23.77 -5.53
N VAL A 439 28.44 22.58 -4.97
CA VAL A 439 29.04 21.43 -5.67
C VAL A 439 27.95 20.39 -5.95
N THR A 440 27.52 19.68 -4.91
CA THR A 440 26.46 18.64 -4.99
C THR A 440 25.08 19.19 -4.67
N THR A 441 25.01 20.31 -3.92
CA THR A 441 23.77 21.03 -3.65
C THR A 441 23.77 22.38 -4.36
N LYS A 442 22.87 22.58 -5.31
CA LYS A 442 22.72 23.87 -6.03
C LYS A 442 21.27 24.32 -6.00
N ILE A 443 21.07 25.58 -5.61
CA ILE A 443 19.79 26.28 -5.61
C ILE A 443 19.97 27.50 -6.51
N ASP A 444 19.29 27.51 -7.66
CA ASP A 444 19.56 28.50 -8.71
C ASP A 444 18.33 28.79 -9.58
N ASN A 445 18.28 29.95 -10.23
CA ASN A 445 17.14 30.40 -11.04
C ASN A 445 15.83 30.37 -10.25
N ILE A 446 15.79 31.05 -9.10
CA ILE A 446 14.64 31.05 -8.19
C ILE A 446 14.16 32.46 -7.90
N HIS A 447 12.85 32.64 -7.98
CA HIS A 447 12.15 33.84 -7.52
C HIS A 447 11.45 33.54 -6.19
N SER A 448 11.96 34.09 -5.08
CA SER A 448 11.39 33.95 -3.73
C SER A 448 10.91 35.32 -3.26
N PHE A 449 9.59 35.56 -3.21
CA PHE A 449 9.02 36.89 -2.94
C PHE A 449 7.72 36.83 -2.14
N ASN A 450 7.31 37.93 -1.50
CA ASN A 450 6.11 38.01 -0.64
C ASN A 450 6.04 36.93 0.47
N ASN A 451 7.17 36.39 0.90
CA ASN A 451 7.27 35.57 2.11
C ASN A 451 7.58 36.47 3.31
N ALA A 452 7.36 36.01 4.54
CA ALA A 452 7.80 36.76 5.72
C ALA A 452 9.34 36.91 5.71
N ILE A 453 10.05 35.85 5.31
CA ILE A 453 11.48 35.84 5.00
C ILE A 453 11.66 35.05 3.70
N ASN A 454 12.39 35.56 2.71
CA ASN A 454 12.56 34.83 1.45
C ASN A 454 13.66 33.76 1.51
N TRP A 455 14.71 33.99 2.29
CA TRP A 455 15.92 33.17 2.37
C TRP A 455 16.40 33.05 3.81
N GLU A 456 16.68 31.83 4.27
CA GLU A 456 17.04 31.58 5.67
C GLU A 456 18.17 30.54 5.81
N GLN A 457 19.01 30.69 6.84
CA GLN A 457 20.23 29.89 7.08
C GLN A 457 21.21 29.88 5.89
N GLU A 458 21.76 28.72 5.52
CA GLU A 458 22.70 28.55 4.41
C GLU A 458 22.09 28.98 3.06
N ALA A 459 20.75 28.96 2.92
CA ALA A 459 20.08 29.52 1.72
C ALA A 459 20.39 31.00 1.54
N LYS A 460 20.41 31.76 2.64
CA LYS A 460 20.68 33.19 2.65
C LYS A 460 22.15 33.48 2.38
N THR A 461 23.05 32.92 3.20
CA THR A 461 24.47 33.29 3.17
C THR A 461 25.20 32.74 1.96
N PHE A 462 24.96 31.46 1.63
CA PHE A 462 25.72 30.79 0.58
C PHE A 462 25.12 31.03 -0.81
N PHE A 463 23.80 30.92 -0.96
CA PHE A 463 23.18 31.00 -2.29
C PHE A 463 22.78 32.43 -2.66
N PHE A 464 22.15 33.18 -1.75
CA PHE A 464 21.68 34.53 -2.05
C PHE A 464 22.78 35.59 -1.94
N GLU A 465 23.39 35.75 -0.76
CA GLU A 465 24.35 36.84 -0.49
C GLU A 465 25.68 36.70 -1.24
N SER A 466 26.07 35.49 -1.65
CA SER A 466 27.32 35.27 -2.39
C SER A 466 27.30 35.82 -3.83
N GLY A 467 26.11 36.08 -4.39
CA GLY A 467 25.94 36.55 -5.77
C GLY A 467 26.31 35.53 -6.87
N LYS A 468 26.59 34.26 -6.50
CA LYS A 468 27.01 33.21 -7.44
C LYS A 468 25.86 32.53 -8.18
N TYR A 469 24.62 32.85 -7.82
CA TYR A 469 23.41 32.20 -8.31
C TYR A 469 22.40 33.24 -8.82
N ASN A 470 21.58 32.86 -9.79
CA ASN A 470 20.52 33.69 -10.34
C ASN A 470 19.28 33.61 -9.46
N LEU A 471 19.29 34.34 -8.35
CA LEU A 471 18.19 34.40 -7.39
C LEU A 471 17.57 35.80 -7.38
N SER A 472 16.25 35.87 -7.19
CA SER A 472 15.51 37.12 -7.21
C SER A 472 14.42 37.16 -6.15
N GLU A 473 14.15 38.35 -5.61
CA GLU A 473 12.97 38.62 -4.78
C GLU A 473 11.89 39.40 -5.55
N LYS A 474 12.05 39.55 -6.87
CA LYS A 474 11.04 40.20 -7.72
C LYS A 474 9.86 39.27 -7.95
N SER A 475 8.67 39.85 -7.88
CA SER A 475 7.44 39.16 -8.25
C SER A 475 7.45 38.70 -9.70
N VAL A 476 6.71 37.63 -9.97
CA VAL A 476 6.56 37.06 -11.31
C VAL A 476 5.16 37.39 -11.83
N SER A 477 5.08 37.92 -13.05
CA SER A 477 3.81 38.29 -13.67
C SER A 477 2.85 37.10 -13.74
N GLY A 478 1.59 37.33 -13.36
CA GLY A 478 0.55 36.31 -13.30
C GLY A 478 0.51 35.52 -11.99
N ILE A 479 1.62 35.43 -11.24
CA ILE A 479 1.64 34.71 -9.97
C ILE A 479 1.00 35.54 -8.87
N THR A 480 -0.05 35.00 -8.27
CA THR A 480 -0.74 35.55 -7.08
C THR A 480 -1.09 34.41 -6.13
N ARG A 481 -1.71 34.73 -4.97
CA ARG A 481 -2.19 33.70 -4.06
C ARG A 481 -3.19 32.73 -4.72
N ASP A 482 -3.96 33.21 -5.69
CA ASP A 482 -5.04 32.47 -6.34
C ASP A 482 -4.66 31.95 -7.73
N ASN A 483 -3.55 32.43 -8.32
CA ASN A 483 -3.10 32.03 -9.64
C ASN A 483 -1.64 31.56 -9.64
N PHE A 484 -1.43 30.29 -10.01
CA PHE A 484 -0.10 29.68 -10.17
C PHE A 484 0.44 29.76 -11.61
N VAL A 485 -0.29 30.37 -12.54
CA VAL A 485 0.10 30.47 -13.95
C VAL A 485 0.89 31.74 -14.20
N GLY A 486 2.16 31.56 -14.55
CA GLY A 486 3.13 32.63 -14.73
C GLY A 486 4.54 32.07 -14.76
N ILE A 487 5.41 32.73 -15.52
CA ILE A 487 6.81 32.34 -15.66
C ILE A 487 7.72 33.56 -15.73
N ALA A 488 9.00 33.37 -15.41
CA ALA A 488 10.07 34.31 -15.72
C ALA A 488 11.11 33.64 -16.65
N PRO A 489 11.68 34.36 -17.63
CA PRO A 489 12.65 33.76 -18.54
C PRO A 489 13.97 33.40 -17.83
N THR A 490 14.64 32.33 -18.28
CA THR A 490 16.02 32.01 -17.90
C THR A 490 16.77 31.37 -19.08
N ILE A 491 18.09 31.45 -19.06
CA ILE A 491 18.95 30.70 -20.00
C ILE A 491 19.15 29.23 -19.56
N PHE A 492 18.83 28.90 -18.31
CA PHE A 492 19.01 27.54 -17.79
C PHE A 492 17.94 26.61 -18.35
N ASN A 493 18.39 25.60 -19.10
CA ASN A 493 17.52 24.57 -19.66
C ASN A 493 17.59 23.28 -18.79
N PRO A 494 16.46 22.81 -18.25
CA PRO A 494 16.41 21.60 -17.41
C PRO A 494 16.91 20.33 -18.10
N THR A 495 16.91 20.26 -19.43
CA THR A 495 17.49 19.12 -20.18
C THR A 495 18.96 18.87 -19.86
N SER A 496 19.69 19.89 -19.39
CA SER A 496 21.06 19.76 -18.88
C SER A 496 21.17 18.91 -17.60
N LEU A 497 20.08 18.72 -16.85
CA LEU A 497 20.05 17.87 -15.65
C LEU A 497 20.00 16.37 -15.99
N GLY A 498 19.60 16.01 -17.21
CA GLY A 498 19.52 14.65 -17.72
C GLY A 498 18.36 14.43 -18.70
N SER A 499 18.38 13.30 -19.42
CA SER A 499 17.39 12.95 -20.46
C SER A 499 15.96 12.77 -19.96
N TRP A 500 15.75 12.64 -18.65
CA TRP A 500 14.41 12.60 -18.06
C TRP A 500 13.76 13.99 -18.04
N PHE A 501 14.51 15.09 -18.11
CA PHE A 501 13.92 16.43 -18.12
C PHE A 501 13.53 16.84 -19.54
N VAL A 502 12.45 17.60 -19.66
CA VAL A 502 12.03 18.20 -20.93
C VAL A 502 12.41 19.68 -20.99
N ASP A 503 12.42 20.21 -22.21
CA ASP A 503 12.71 21.61 -22.50
C ASP A 503 11.75 22.56 -21.78
N ALA A 504 12.30 23.46 -20.96
CA ALA A 504 11.58 24.53 -20.27
C ALA A 504 12.54 25.61 -19.74
N PRO A 505 13.09 26.47 -20.63
CA PRO A 505 14.02 27.55 -20.28
C PRO A 505 13.30 28.75 -19.60
N TYR A 506 12.57 28.46 -18.53
CA TYR A 506 11.84 29.43 -17.75
C TYR A 506 11.72 28.97 -16.29
N ILE A 507 11.58 29.94 -15.39
CA ILE A 507 11.34 29.79 -13.96
C ILE A 507 9.84 29.66 -13.72
N GLY A 508 9.42 28.65 -12.97
CA GLY A 508 8.00 28.35 -12.68
C GLY A 508 7.51 27.06 -13.32
N ALA A 509 6.37 26.57 -12.86
CA ALA A 509 5.80 25.28 -13.26
C ALA A 509 4.80 25.36 -14.42
N VAL A 510 4.20 26.52 -14.71
CA VAL A 510 3.12 26.65 -15.71
C VAL A 510 3.33 27.84 -16.63
N GLU A 511 3.82 27.56 -17.83
CA GLU A 511 3.88 28.52 -18.94
C GLU A 511 2.46 28.88 -19.41
N PRO A 512 2.06 30.18 -19.44
CA PRO A 512 0.69 30.57 -19.78
C PRO A 512 0.18 30.08 -21.14
N SER A 513 1.07 29.98 -22.14
CA SER A 513 0.73 29.50 -23.49
C SER A 513 0.61 27.97 -23.59
N LYS A 514 1.13 27.25 -22.59
CA LYS A 514 1.17 25.78 -22.51
C LYS A 514 0.73 25.32 -21.12
N ASP A 515 -0.38 25.87 -20.63
CA ASP A 515 -0.92 25.54 -19.32
C ASP A 515 -1.34 24.05 -19.27
N TRP A 516 -0.44 23.23 -18.74
CA TRP A 516 -0.64 21.79 -18.63
C TRP A 516 -1.76 21.44 -17.65
N THR A 517 -2.21 22.37 -16.79
CA THR A 517 -3.33 22.21 -15.84
C THR A 517 -4.70 22.49 -16.44
N LYS A 518 -4.76 23.20 -17.56
CA LYS A 518 -6.02 23.62 -18.20
C LYS A 518 -6.58 22.58 -19.16
N GLY A 519 -7.90 22.51 -19.27
CA GLY A 519 -8.58 21.72 -20.29
C GLY A 519 -9.12 20.41 -19.76
N GLY A 520 -10.35 20.09 -20.17
CA GLY A 520 -11.03 18.86 -19.80
C GLY A 520 -11.51 18.86 -18.36
N GLU A 521 -11.52 17.66 -17.76
CA GLU A 521 -12.08 17.45 -16.44
C GLU A 521 -11.04 17.00 -15.44
N TRP A 522 -9.73 17.17 -15.66
CA TRP A 522 -8.70 16.51 -14.84
C TRP A 522 -8.13 17.33 -13.67
N PHE A 523 -8.17 18.67 -13.70
CA PHE A 523 -7.56 19.51 -12.65
C PHE A 523 -8.60 20.34 -11.88
N LYS A 524 -8.50 20.37 -10.55
CA LYS A 524 -9.26 21.27 -9.67
C LYS A 524 -8.43 22.48 -9.23
N ASN A 525 -9.00 23.67 -9.32
CA ASN A 525 -8.46 24.87 -8.67
C ASN A 525 -8.64 24.76 -7.15
N TYR A 526 -8.01 25.66 -6.37
CA TYR A 526 -8.11 25.62 -4.91
C TYR A 526 -9.55 25.79 -4.39
N ASP A 527 -10.44 26.47 -5.12
CA ASP A 527 -11.87 26.60 -4.79
C ASP A 527 -12.71 25.35 -5.12
N GLY A 528 -12.08 24.30 -5.66
CA GLY A 528 -12.72 23.04 -6.04
C GLY A 528 -13.35 23.04 -7.44
N THR A 529 -13.36 24.17 -8.14
CA THR A 529 -13.83 24.25 -9.52
C THR A 529 -12.87 23.53 -10.47
N LEU A 530 -13.40 22.95 -11.54
CA LEU A 530 -12.57 22.37 -12.59
C LEU A 530 -11.91 23.46 -13.43
N ARG A 531 -10.62 23.30 -13.71
CA ARG A 531 -9.85 24.21 -14.54
C ARG A 531 -10.04 23.88 -16.03
N LYS A 532 -11.13 24.40 -16.60
CA LYS A 532 -11.54 24.21 -17.99
C LYS A 532 -10.63 24.90 -19.00
#